data_AF-A0A8H4P749-F1
#
_entry.id   AF-A0A8H4P749-F1
#
_cell.length_a   1.000
_cell.length_b   1.000
_cell.length_c   1.000
_cell.angle_alpha   90.00
_cell.angle_beta   90.00
_cell.angle_gamma   90.00
#
_symmetry.space_group_name_H-M   'P 1'
#
loop_
_entity.id
_entity.type
_entity.pdbx_description
1 polymer ?
#
loop_
_entity_poly.entity_id
_entity_poly.type
_entity_poly.pdbx_seq_one_letter_code
_entity_poly.pdbx_strand_id
1 'polypeptide(L)'
;MASDYGGVWYWNRYPGARVDSAVPHYEFSDSGLWREWTWKQRFPGSAEIRDYFSYVADKWGLRKDTHFNTHISKAVWDEQTKRWAIESKDGKRYVARYFLLNTGFAAKRHVPE
;
A
#
# COMPACT_ATOMS: atom_id res chain seq x y z
N MET A 1 -4.37 3.07 -12.13
CA MET A 1 -3.28 2.27 -11.52
C MET A 1 -2.59 3.14 -10.48
N ALA A 2 -2.06 2.56 -9.39
CA ALA A 2 -1.44 3.37 -8.33
C ALA A 2 -0.01 3.77 -8.68
N SER A 3 0.32 5.04 -8.47
CA SER A 3 1.64 5.63 -8.71
C SER A 3 2.34 6.09 -7.43
N ASP A 4 1.76 5.83 -6.26
CA ASP A 4 2.35 6.16 -4.97
C ASP A 4 1.84 5.20 -3.86
N TYR A 5 2.42 5.29 -2.67
CA TYR A 5 2.05 4.52 -1.49
C TYR A 5 0.73 4.98 -0.85
N GLY A 6 0.34 4.27 0.21
CA GLY A 6 -0.84 4.58 1.03
C GLY A 6 -2.00 3.60 0.87
N GLY A 7 -1.93 2.69 -0.10
CA GLY A 7 -2.90 1.60 -0.27
C GLY A 7 -4.34 2.12 -0.33
N VAL A 8 -5.15 1.78 0.66
CA VAL A 8 -6.55 2.24 0.77
C VAL A 8 -6.69 3.76 0.68
N TRP A 9 -5.73 4.52 1.20
CA TRP A 9 -5.73 5.99 1.21
C TRP A 9 -5.34 6.62 -0.13
N TYR A 10 -4.62 5.87 -0.98
CA TYR A 10 -4.36 6.27 -2.35
C TYR A 10 -5.64 6.19 -3.19
N TRP A 11 -6.36 5.07 -3.09
CA TRP A 11 -7.52 4.75 -3.94
C TRP A 11 -8.81 5.44 -3.49
N ASN A 12 -9.10 5.45 -2.19
CA ASN A 12 -10.35 6.00 -1.68
C ASN A 12 -10.19 7.50 -1.37
N ARG A 13 -10.75 8.33 -2.25
CA ARG A 13 -10.69 9.80 -2.16
C ARG A 13 -12.08 10.45 -2.14
N TYR A 14 -13.08 9.73 -1.62
CA TYR A 14 -14.41 10.29 -1.46
C TYR A 14 -14.40 11.46 -0.45
N PRO A 15 -15.29 12.46 -0.61
CA PRO A 15 -15.38 13.59 0.32
C PRO A 15 -15.57 13.12 1.77
N GLY A 16 -14.74 13.62 2.68
CA GLY A 16 -14.82 13.28 4.10
C GLY A 16 -14.11 11.98 4.52
N ALA A 17 -13.45 11.27 3.60
CA ALA A 17 -12.63 10.09 3.95
C ALA A 17 -11.60 10.42 5.05
N ARG A 18 -11.62 9.65 6.15
CA ARG A 18 -10.91 9.94 7.40
C ARG A 18 -10.62 8.64 8.17
N VAL A 19 -9.63 8.69 9.06
CA VAL A 19 -9.41 7.63 10.06
C VAL A 19 -10.50 7.64 11.14
N ASP A 20 -10.77 6.48 11.73
CA ASP A 20 -11.58 6.30 12.95
C ASP A 20 -10.72 6.09 14.21
N SER A 21 -9.43 5.88 14.01
CA SER A 21 -8.43 5.63 15.05
C SER A 21 -7.66 6.92 15.33
N ALA A 22 -7.61 7.35 16.59
CA ALA A 22 -6.97 8.59 16.96
C ALA A 22 -5.44 8.51 16.86
N VAL A 23 -4.77 9.63 16.60
CA VAL A 23 -3.31 9.77 16.80
C VAL A 23 -2.96 9.51 18.27
N PRO A 24 -1.86 8.78 18.58
CA PRO A 24 -0.86 8.21 17.68
C PRO A 24 -1.12 6.72 17.33
N HIS A 25 -2.36 6.23 17.39
CA HIS A 25 -2.65 4.80 17.20
C HIS A 25 -2.70 4.35 15.74
N TYR A 26 -2.91 5.28 14.80
CA TYR A 26 -3.02 4.98 13.36
C TYR A 26 -1.75 5.35 12.58
N GLU A 27 -0.58 5.04 13.13
CA GLU A 27 0.72 5.27 12.49
C GLU A 27 1.73 4.16 12.84
N PHE A 28 2.89 4.16 12.19
CA PHE A 28 3.97 3.23 12.53
C PHE A 28 4.66 3.65 13.84
N SER A 29 5.01 2.65 14.66
CA SER A 29 5.66 2.86 15.97
C SER A 29 7.15 3.19 15.89
N ASP A 30 7.73 3.25 14.69
CA ASP A 30 9.14 3.58 14.48
C ASP A 30 9.45 5.02 14.93
N SER A 31 10.35 5.15 15.91
CA SER A 31 10.79 6.44 16.44
C SER A 31 11.46 7.36 15.44
N GLY A 32 12.07 6.82 14.38
CA GLY A 32 12.60 7.64 13.28
C GLY A 32 11.51 8.30 12.44
N LEU A 33 10.26 7.83 12.54
CA LEU A 33 9.12 8.42 11.85
C LEU A 33 8.39 9.44 12.73
N TRP A 34 7.86 9.01 13.88
CA TRP A 34 6.93 9.85 14.66
C TRP A 34 7.61 11.02 15.38
N ARG A 35 8.94 11.01 15.55
CA ARG A 35 9.68 12.16 16.12
C ARG A 35 9.75 13.35 15.18
N GLU A 36 9.69 13.12 13.88
CA GLU A 36 9.83 14.16 12.85
C GLU A 36 8.54 14.42 12.07
N TRP A 37 7.48 13.65 12.35
CA TRP A 37 6.15 13.86 11.80
C TRP A 37 5.22 14.49 12.84
N THR A 38 4.31 15.36 12.42
CA THR A 38 3.26 15.91 13.29
C THR A 38 1.95 15.96 12.55
N TRP A 39 0.92 15.41 13.19
CA TRP A 39 -0.45 15.46 12.70
C TRP A 39 -1.10 16.80 13.03
N LYS A 40 -1.83 17.38 12.08
CA LYS A 40 -2.59 18.63 12.17
C LYS A 40 -3.87 18.48 13.01
N GLN A 41 -4.37 17.25 13.16
CA GLN A 41 -5.62 16.96 13.86
C GLN A 41 -5.63 15.55 14.46
N ARG A 42 -6.47 15.32 15.48
CA ARG A 42 -6.57 14.03 16.19
C ARG A 42 -7.02 12.86 15.31
N PHE A 43 -7.85 13.12 14.30
CA PHE A 43 -8.34 12.14 13.33
C PHE A 43 -8.05 12.63 11.90
N PRO A 44 -6.83 12.44 11.39
CA PRO A 44 -6.41 12.92 10.07
C PRO A 44 -7.32 12.49 8.92
N GLY A 45 -7.55 13.41 7.99
CA GLY A 45 -8.24 13.12 6.73
C GLY A 45 -7.35 12.39 5.71
N SER A 46 -7.96 11.85 4.65
CA SER A 46 -7.23 11.05 3.65
C SER A 46 -6.04 11.76 2.98
N ALA A 47 -6.10 13.09 2.81
CA ALA A 47 -5.00 13.86 2.23
C ALA A 47 -3.76 13.83 3.13
N GLU A 48 -3.94 14.09 4.42
CA GLU A 48 -2.87 14.10 5.40
C GLU A 48 -2.27 12.70 5.62
N ILE A 49 -3.10 11.65 5.56
CA ILE A 49 -2.60 10.27 5.59
C ILE A 49 -1.74 9.96 4.36
N ARG A 50 -2.09 10.45 3.17
CA ARG A 50 -1.24 10.29 1.98
C ARG A 50 0.10 11.02 2.13
N ASP A 51 0.08 12.23 2.68
CA ASP A 51 1.32 12.97 2.97
C ASP A 51 2.22 12.17 3.93
N TYR A 52 1.64 11.57 4.98
CA TYR A 52 2.36 10.69 5.90
C TYR A 52 2.98 9.48 5.18
N PHE A 53 2.23 8.79 4.31
CA PHE A 53 2.79 7.65 3.56
C PHE A 53 3.88 8.06 2.58
N SER A 54 3.79 9.23 1.95
CA SER A 54 4.89 9.76 1.13
C SER A 54 6.12 10.03 1.99
N TYR A 55 5.96 10.66 3.14
CA TYR A 55 7.02 10.89 4.12
C TYR A 55 7.70 9.58 4.55
N VAL A 56 6.91 8.56 4.90
CA VAL A 56 7.43 7.23 5.28
C VAL A 56 8.21 6.59 4.12
N ALA A 57 7.68 6.67 2.90
CA ALA A 57 8.32 6.10 1.72
C ALA A 57 9.69 6.72 1.45
N ASP A 58 9.81 8.03 1.67
CA ASP A 58 11.07 8.75 1.49
C ASP A 58 12.04 8.45 2.63
N LYS A 59 11.57 8.45 3.89
CA LYS A 59 12.38 8.11 5.09
C LYS A 59 12.97 6.71 5.05
N TRP A 60 12.20 5.72 4.58
CA TRP A 60 12.67 4.34 4.45
C TRP A 60 13.28 4.03 3.07
N GLY A 61 13.29 4.99 2.15
CA GLY A 61 13.86 4.81 0.81
C GLY A 61 13.18 3.72 -0.03
N LEU A 62 11.87 3.54 0.14
CA LEU A 62 11.13 2.39 -0.42
C LEU A 62 10.96 2.46 -1.94
N ARG A 63 10.95 3.68 -2.51
CA ARG A 63 10.59 3.93 -3.91
C ARG A 63 11.47 3.17 -4.90
N LYS A 64 12.75 2.98 -4.56
CA LYS A 64 13.73 2.28 -5.41
C LYS A 64 13.39 0.79 -5.63
N ASP A 65 12.69 0.18 -4.68
CA ASP A 65 12.37 -1.24 -4.67
C ASP A 65 10.91 -1.50 -5.08
N THR A 66 10.19 -0.48 -5.58
CA THR A 66 8.76 -0.57 -5.87
C THR A 66 8.45 -0.36 -7.34
N HIS A 67 7.78 -1.35 -7.93
CA HIS A 67 7.20 -1.25 -9.26
C HIS A 67 5.74 -0.78 -9.17
N PHE A 68 5.53 0.53 -9.28
CA PHE A 68 4.20 1.10 -9.41
C PHE A 68 3.54 0.69 -10.72
N ASN A 69 2.24 1.01 -10.84
CA ASN A 69 1.43 0.69 -12.02
C ASN A 69 1.47 -0.79 -12.44
N THR A 70 1.72 -1.70 -11.50
CA THR A 70 1.85 -3.14 -11.74
C THR A 70 0.70 -3.86 -11.04
N HIS A 71 -0.25 -4.37 -11.82
CA HIS A 71 -1.38 -5.13 -11.29
C HIS A 71 -1.12 -6.62 -11.56
N ILE A 72 -0.85 -7.37 -10.49
CA ILE A 72 -0.67 -8.82 -10.57
C ILE A 72 -2.01 -9.47 -10.91
N SER A 73 -2.07 -10.22 -11.99
CA SER A 73 -3.29 -10.89 -12.48
C SER A 73 -3.22 -12.40 -12.35
N LYS A 74 -2.03 -12.99 -12.22
CA LYS A 74 -1.84 -14.44 -12.10
C LYS A 74 -0.60 -14.76 -11.26
N ALA A 75 -0.70 -15.81 -10.47
CA ALA A 75 0.45 -16.42 -9.79
C ALA A 75 0.24 -17.94 -9.74
N VAL A 76 1.28 -18.70 -10.05
CA VAL A 76 1.27 -20.16 -10.06
C VAL A 76 2.52 -20.65 -9.34
N TRP A 77 2.35 -21.60 -8.42
CA TRP A 77 3.47 -22.26 -7.76
C TRP A 77 4.07 -23.32 -8.70
N ASP A 78 5.38 -23.26 -8.90
CA ASP A 78 6.14 -24.26 -9.64
C ASP A 78 6.78 -25.25 -8.66
N GLU A 79 6.30 -26.49 -8.70
CA GLU A 79 6.77 -27.57 -7.83
C GLU A 79 8.20 -28.02 -8.11
N GLN A 80 8.72 -27.84 -9.33
CA GLN A 80 10.08 -28.26 -9.67
C GLN A 80 11.09 -27.24 -9.13
N THR A 81 10.82 -25.96 -9.34
CA THR A 81 11.74 -24.89 -8.93
C THR A 81 11.50 -24.40 -7.49
N LYS A 82 10.39 -24.81 -6.87
CA LYS A 82 9.93 -24.37 -5.54
C LYS A 82 9.85 -22.84 -5.46
N ARG A 83 9.25 -22.24 -6.49
CA ARG A 83 9.11 -20.79 -6.66
C ARG A 83 7.74 -20.45 -7.26
N TRP A 84 7.30 -19.24 -7.01
CA TRP A 84 6.13 -18.64 -7.66
C TRP A 84 6.53 -18.04 -9.00
N ALA A 85 5.79 -18.40 -10.06
CA ALA A 85 5.76 -17.67 -11.32
C ALA A 85 4.57 -16.70 -11.30
N ILE A 86 4.87 -15.40 -11.37
CA ILE A 86 3.91 -14.31 -11.17
C ILE A 86 3.83 -13.48 -12.45
N GLU A 87 2.63 -13.14 -12.88
CA GLU A 87 2.36 -12.35 -14.08
C GLU A 87 1.46 -11.16 -13.78
N SER A 88 1.84 -9.99 -14.28
CA SER A 88 1.03 -8.77 -14.25
C SER A 88 0.17 -8.64 -15.49
N LYS A 89 -0.88 -7.80 -15.40
CA LYS A 89 -1.83 -7.57 -16.48
C LYS A 89 -1.20 -6.96 -17.75
N ASP A 90 -0.08 -6.25 -17.61
CA ASP A 90 0.72 -5.72 -18.72
C ASP A 90 1.74 -6.75 -19.26
N GLY A 91 1.68 -8.00 -18.81
CA GLY A 91 2.48 -9.12 -19.33
C GLY A 91 3.88 -9.26 -18.72
N LYS A 92 4.27 -8.41 -17.75
CA LYS A 92 5.55 -8.59 -17.04
C LYS A 92 5.50 -9.84 -16.18
N ARG A 93 6.64 -10.53 -16.09
CA ARG A 93 6.79 -11.76 -15.34
C ARG A 93 7.83 -11.62 -14.26
N TYR A 94 7.54 -12.19 -13.10
CA TYR A 94 8.38 -12.19 -11.92
C TYR A 94 8.49 -13.62 -11.39
N VAL A 95 9.63 -13.93 -10.79
CA VAL A 95 9.85 -15.22 -10.12
C VAL A 95 10.31 -14.96 -8.70
N ALA A 96 9.62 -15.55 -7.72
CA ALA A 96 9.91 -15.32 -6.31
C ALA A 96 9.82 -16.61 -5.51
N ARG A 97 10.69 -16.79 -4.50
CA ARG A 97 10.58 -17.92 -3.57
C ARG A 97 9.39 -17.74 -2.62
N TYR A 98 9.19 -16.53 -2.13
CA TYR A 98 8.11 -16.17 -1.24
C TYR A 98 7.19 -15.15 -1.93
N PHE A 99 5.89 -15.28 -1.72
CA PHE A 99 4.89 -14.37 -2.28
C PHE A 99 3.99 -13.85 -1.17
N LEU A 100 4.23 -12.60 -0.75
CA LEU A 100 3.53 -11.94 0.35
C LEU A 100 2.39 -11.07 -0.20
N LEU A 101 1.16 -11.44 0.12
CA LEU A 101 -0.06 -10.79 -0.38
C LEU A 101 -0.59 -9.77 0.63
N ASN A 102 -0.14 -8.53 0.49
CA ASN A 102 -0.54 -7.42 1.35
C ASN A 102 -1.63 -6.56 0.67
N THR A 103 -2.67 -7.20 0.13
CA THR A 103 -3.67 -6.56 -0.75
C THR A 103 -4.77 -5.79 0.00
N GLY A 104 -4.88 -5.99 1.32
CA GLY A 104 -5.94 -5.43 2.15
C GLY A 104 -7.32 -6.04 1.87
N PHE A 105 -8.33 -5.60 2.61
CA PHE A 105 -9.70 -6.12 2.53
C PHE A 105 -10.56 -5.41 1.46
N ALA A 106 -10.25 -4.16 1.11
CA ALA A 106 -11.07 -3.30 0.25
C ALA A 106 -10.73 -3.40 -1.24
N ALA A 107 -10.06 -4.46 -1.69
CA ALA A 107 -9.58 -4.58 -3.06
C ALA A 107 -10.70 -4.79 -4.09
N LYS A 108 -11.77 -5.50 -3.72
CA LYS A 108 -12.93 -5.77 -4.59
C LYS A 108 -14.14 -4.98 -4.11
N ARG A 109 -14.58 -4.01 -4.92
CA ARG A 109 -15.82 -3.27 -4.68
C ARG A 109 -17.03 -4.18 -4.94
N HIS A 110 -17.97 -4.22 -4.00
CA HIS A 110 -19.29 -4.81 -4.21
C HIS A 110 -20.24 -3.75 -4.78
N VAL A 111 -20.99 -4.11 -5.82
CA VAL A 111 -22.07 -3.32 -6.39
C VAL A 111 -23.25 -4.28 -6.50
N PRO A 112 -24.37 -4.03 -5.78
CA PRO A 112 -25.58 -4.85 -5.91
C PRO A 112 -26.11 -4.82 -7.34
N GLU A 113 -26.89 -5.84 -7.71
CA GLU A 113 -27.71 -5.84 -8.92
C GLU A 113 -28.90 -4.89 -8.80
#